data_AF-R4JQT4-F1
#
_entry.id   AF-R4JQT4-F1
#
_cell.length_a   1.000
_cell.length_b   1.000
_cell.length_c   1.000
_cell.angle_alpha   90.00
_cell.angle_beta   90.00
_cell.angle_gamma   90.00
#
_symmetry.space_group_name_H-M   'P 1'
#
loop_
_entity.id
_entity.type
_entity.pdbx_description
1 polymer ?
#
loop_
_entity_poly.entity_id
_entity_poly.type
_entity_poly.pdbx_seq_one_letter_code
_entity_poly.pdbx_strand_id
1 'polypeptide(L)' 'YKSGHNFQQAQAIVQPGSLDSEAGIYALSFDQTGSRLITCEADKTIKFWKENETATPETHPIHF' A
#
# COMPACT_ATOMS: atom_id res chain seq x y z
N TYR A 1 -5.62 -9.51 -13.65
CA TYR A 1 -6.90 -9.36 -12.92
C TYR A 1 -7.75 -10.64 -12.82
N LYS A 2 -7.29 -11.84 -13.27
CA LYS A 2 -8.13 -13.06 -13.31
C LYS A 2 -7.84 -14.09 -12.21
N SER A 3 -6.67 -14.08 -11.58
CA SER A 3 -6.24 -15.12 -10.64
C SER A 3 -6.50 -14.81 -9.17
N GLY A 4 -6.79 -13.56 -8.81
CA GLY A 4 -6.86 -13.14 -7.40
C GLY A 4 -5.51 -13.22 -6.66
N HIS A 5 -4.39 -13.36 -7.40
CA HIS A 5 -3.07 -13.47 -6.81
C HIS A 5 -2.68 -12.18 -6.08
N ASN A 6 -2.28 -12.33 -4.82
CA ASN A 6 -1.79 -11.24 -4.00
C ASN A 6 -0.30 -11.00 -4.25
N PHE A 7 0.02 -10.07 -5.15
CA PHE A 7 1.39 -9.78 -5.55
C PHE A 7 2.17 -8.92 -4.54
N GLN A 8 1.49 -8.23 -3.62
CA GLN A 8 2.12 -7.33 -2.67
C GLN A 8 1.35 -7.25 -1.35
N GLN A 9 2.06 -7.50 -0.25
CA GLN A 9 1.57 -7.25 1.11
C GLN A 9 2.47 -6.21 1.77
N ALA A 10 1.86 -5.19 2.35
CA ALA A 10 2.57 -4.16 3.10
C ALA A 10 1.80 -3.87 4.40
N GLN A 11 2.53 -3.83 5.51
CA GLN A 11 2.00 -3.35 6.77
C GLN A 11 2.27 -1.85 6.88
N ALA A 12 1.24 -1.09 7.22
CA ALA A 12 1.37 0.35 7.37
C ALA A 12 2.21 0.69 8.61
N ILE A 13 3.22 1.53 8.42
CA ILE A 13 4.11 1.98 9.50
C ILE A 13 3.43 3.11 10.26
N VAL A 14 3.07 2.89 11.53
CA VAL A 14 2.43 3.93 12.36
C VAL A 14 3.30 5.17 12.49
N GLN A 15 2.70 6.36 12.56
CA GLN A 15 3.51 7.54 12.83
C GLN A 15 4.11 7.52 14.24
N PRO A 16 5.24 8.23 14.45
CA PRO A 16 5.81 8.40 15.78
C PRO A 16 4.79 8.92 16.79
N GLY A 17 4.67 8.23 17.92
CA GLY A 17 3.73 8.57 18.99
C GLY A 17 2.36 7.88 18.89
N SER A 18 2.08 7.10 17.84
CA SER A 18 0.94 6.17 17.82
C SER A 18 1.26 4.83 18.46
N LEU A 19 0.22 4.11 18.85
CA LEU A 19 0.29 2.70 19.23
C LEU A 19 0.30 1.81 18.00
N ASP A 20 0.91 0.62 18.10
CA ASP A 20 0.85 -0.39 17.03
C ASP A 20 -0.59 -0.79 16.67
N SER A 21 -1.51 -0.71 17.64
CA SER A 21 -2.94 -0.99 17.42
C SER A 21 -3.63 0.05 16.53
N GLU A 22 -3.00 1.19 16.24
CA GLU A 22 -3.51 2.24 15.36
C GLU A 22 -3.04 2.07 13.92
N ALA A 23 -2.33 0.98 13.58
CA ALA A 23 -1.92 0.60 12.22
C ALA A 23 -3.11 0.11 11.35
N GLY A 24 -4.22 0.83 11.34
CA GLY A 24 -5.44 0.48 10.62
C GLY A 24 -5.70 1.40 9.42
N ILE A 25 -6.28 0.86 8.35
CA ILE A 25 -6.72 1.64 7.17
C ILE A 25 -8.24 1.76 7.21
N TYR A 26 -8.77 2.98 7.23
CA TYR A 26 -10.22 3.24 7.21
C TYR A 26 -10.78 3.41 5.81
N ALA A 27 -10.02 4.04 4.92
CA ALA A 27 -10.40 4.25 3.54
C ALA A 27 -9.17 4.27 2.63
N LEU A 28 -9.37 3.95 1.36
CA LEU A 28 -8.35 4.05 0.34
C LEU A 28 -8.98 4.41 -1.01
N SER A 29 -8.24 5.14 -1.83
CA SER A 29 -8.63 5.46 -3.20
C SER A 29 -7.40 5.65 -4.06
N PHE A 30 -7.52 5.33 -5.34
CA PHE A 30 -6.58 5.81 -6.33
C PHE A 30 -6.84 7.28 -6.64
N ASP A 31 -5.80 8.00 -7.03
CA ASP A 31 -5.94 9.31 -7.65
C ASP A 31 -6.55 9.18 -9.06
N GLN A 32 -6.93 10.30 -9.68
CA GLN A 32 -7.59 10.28 -11.00
C GLN A 32 -6.71 9.67 -12.11
N THR A 33 -5.39 9.71 -11.94
CA THR A 33 -4.45 9.11 -12.90
C THR A 33 -4.32 7.61 -12.73
N GLY A 34 -4.68 7.06 -11.57
CA GLY A 34 -4.48 5.67 -11.19
C GLY A 34 -3.04 5.34 -10.77
N SER A 35 -2.12 6.31 -10.78
CA SER A 35 -0.69 6.09 -10.49
C SER A 35 -0.33 6.12 -9.00
N ARG A 36 -1.25 6.63 -8.17
CA ARG A 36 -1.06 6.74 -6.72
C ARG A 36 -2.21 6.12 -5.97
N LEU A 37 -1.88 5.27 -5.02
CA LEU A 37 -2.84 4.79 -4.02
C LEU A 37 -2.71 5.68 -2.78
N ILE A 38 -3.84 6.19 -2.31
CA ILE A 38 -3.94 7.05 -1.13
C ILE A 38 -4.66 6.26 -0.05
N THR A 39 -4.06 6.13 1.14
CA THR A 39 -4.65 5.47 2.30
C THR A 39 -4.91 6.48 3.43
N CYS A 40 -6.12 6.45 3.99
CA CYS A 40 -6.51 7.21 5.17
C CYS A 40 -6.45 6.28 6.39
N GLU A 41 -5.53 6.54 7.30
CA GLU A 41 -5.20 5.62 8.38
C GLU A 41 -5.69 6.08 9.75
N ALA A 42 -5.86 5.12 10.66
CA ALA A 42 -6.36 5.34 12.01
C ALA A 42 -5.39 6.14 12.88
N ASP A 43 -4.11 6.11 12.51
CA ASP A 43 -3.04 6.85 13.17
C ASP A 43 -3.17 8.39 12.96
N LYS A 44 -4.10 8.86 12.13
CA LYS A 44 -4.29 10.29 11.74
C LYS A 44 -3.30 10.74 10.65
N THR A 45 -2.73 9.81 9.89
CA THR A 45 -2.00 10.11 8.66
C THR A 45 -2.79 9.79 7.39
N ILE A 46 -2.33 10.42 6.31
CA ILE A 46 -2.66 10.03 4.94
C ILE A 46 -1.35 9.59 4.28
N LYS A 47 -1.29 8.35 3.78
CA LYS A 47 -0.09 7.83 3.11
C LYS A 47 -0.31 7.74 1.61
N PHE A 48 0.72 8.17 0.87
CA PHE A 48 0.75 8.15 -0.58
C PHE A 48 1.68 7.05 -1.04
N TRP A 49 1.14 6.10 -1.78
CA TRP A 49 1.85 4.98 -2.37
C TRP A 49 2.05 5.24 -3.87
N LYS A 50 3.21 4.84 -4.38
CA LYS A 50 3.58 4.94 -5.80
C LYS A 50 4.17 3.61 -6.24
N GLU A 51 3.96 3.26 -7.50
CA GLU A 51 4.64 2.15 -8.16
C GLU A 51 6.16 2.31 -8.09
N ASN A 52 6.87 1.18 -7.90
CA ASN A 52 8.32 1.15 -7.96
C ASN A 52 8.77 1.03 -9.42
N GLU A 53 9.33 2.11 -9.97
CA GLU A 53 9.83 2.18 -11.35
C GLU A 53 11.00 1.23 -11.64
N THR A 54 11.66 0.71 -10.61
CA THR A 54 12.79 -0.22 -10.75
C THR A 54 12.40 -1.69 -10.57
N ALA A 55 11.12 -1.98 -10.31
CA ALA A 55 10.66 -3.36 -10.18
C ALA A 55 10.71 -4.08 -11.53
N THR A 56 11.33 -5.26 -11.53
CA THR A 56 11.43 -6.15 -12.69
C THR A 56 10.92 -7.55 -12.32
N PRO A 57 10.57 -8.41 -13.30
CA PRO A 57 10.15 -9.78 -13.03
C PRO A 57 11.19 -10.62 -12.27
N GLU A 58 12.48 -10.28 -12.38
CA GLU A 58 13.56 -10.98 -11.68
C GLU A 58 13.68 -10.52 -10.22
N THR A 59 13.41 -9.24 -9.94
CA THR A 59 13.48 -8.68 -8.58
C THR A 59 12.19 -8.94 -7.79
N HIS A 60 11.04 -8.96 -8.47
CA HIS A 60 9.72 -9.20 -7.89
C HIS A 60 8.97 -10.27 -8.72
N PRO A 61 9.42 -11.54 -8.66
CA PRO A 61 8.83 -12.62 -9.43
C PRO A 61 7.39 -12.92 -9.02
N ILE A 62 6.53 -13.19 -10.00
CA ILE A 62 5.16 -13.62 -9.77
C ILE A 62 5.16 -15.14 -9.51
N HIS A 63 4.84 -15.53 -8.29
CA HIS A 63 4.64 -16.92 -7.92
C HIS A 63 3.16 -17.28 -8.02
N PHE A 64 2.78 -18.13 -8.97
CA PHE A 64 1.39 -18.55 -9.18
C PHE A 64 0.95 -19.65 -8.21
#